data_AF-A0AAT9LP43-F1
#
_entry.id   AF-A0AAT9LP43-F1
#
_cell.length_a   1.000
_cell.length_b   1.000
_cell.length_c   1.000
_cell.angle_alpha   90.00
_cell.angle_beta   90.00
_cell.angle_gamma   90.00
#
_symmetry.space_group_name_H-M   'P 1'
#
loop_
_entity.id
_entity.type
_entity.pdbx_description
1 polymer ?
#
loop_
_entity_poly.entity_id
_entity_poly.type
_entity_poly.pdbx_seq_one_letter_code
_entity_poly.pdbx_strand_id
1 'polypeptide(L)'
;MTGDEAAGSEARRPNHFDVVIRGYNTRQVNERVTRLEFDLRTATRERDLARAGNAELAKRLGAAEEELTALRERVRQLADEPLTGENVNERVRIIMDLAAEEIREQRGAAERELAEQRADLQQRRIALERKYNEHNDALDREYDELKAKLAREHEQLMARARAEAAKVTRFAEERAALTVREADEHARQQTSAADEHTARMQALHNEFRDRLVAARSTAHEAVAELERMAAEE
;
A
#
# COMPACT_ATOMS: atom_id res chain seq x y z
N MET A 1 14.05 14.90 -19.34
CA MET A 1 14.43 13.48 -19.21
C MET A 1 13.98 12.75 -20.46
N THR A 2 14.78 11.76 -20.87
CA THR A 2 14.64 10.77 -21.97
C THR A 2 14.63 11.33 -23.39
N GLY A 3 15.44 10.89 -24.35
CA GLY A 3 16.47 9.84 -24.45
C GLY A 3 17.35 10.21 -25.67
N ASP A 4 18.65 10.01 -25.67
CA ASP A 4 19.41 8.75 -25.79
C ASP A 4 19.25 8.01 -27.14
N GLU A 5 20.40 7.50 -27.60
CA GLU A 5 20.63 6.50 -28.65
C GLU A 5 20.51 6.91 -30.13
N ALA A 6 21.61 7.48 -30.68
CA ALA A 6 22.07 7.13 -32.03
C ALA A 6 23.56 7.50 -32.26
N ALA A 7 24.42 7.38 -31.24
CA ALA A 7 25.87 7.41 -31.47
C ALA A 7 26.30 6.02 -31.99
N GLY A 8 25.98 5.75 -33.26
CA GLY A 8 26.40 4.54 -33.96
C GLY A 8 27.91 4.39 -33.84
N SER A 9 28.34 3.27 -33.29
CA SER A 9 29.73 2.97 -33.00
C SER A 9 30.57 2.91 -34.29
N GLU A 10 31.22 4.00 -34.68
CA GLU A 10 32.38 3.88 -35.56
C GLU A 10 33.53 3.30 -34.74
N ALA A 11 33.56 1.97 -34.67
CA ALA A 11 34.71 1.23 -34.17
C ALA A 11 35.96 1.79 -34.87
N ARG A 12 36.84 2.44 -34.09
CA ARG A 12 38.06 3.08 -34.59
C ARG A 12 38.94 1.99 -35.22
N ARG A 13 38.80 1.80 -36.53
CA ARG A 13 39.53 0.78 -37.29
C ARG A 13 41.02 1.08 -37.16
N PRO A 14 41.89 0.05 -37.04
CA PRO A 14 43.32 0.26 -36.89
C PRO A 14 43.88 1.16 -38.00
N ASN A 15 44.80 2.06 -37.65
CA ASN A 15 45.41 3.02 -38.59
C ASN A 15 46.44 2.39 -39.55
N HIS A 16 46.63 1.08 -39.50
CA HIS A 16 47.53 0.33 -40.37
C HIS A 16 46.75 -0.61 -41.28
N PHE A 17 47.38 -1.06 -42.36
CA PHE A 17 46.86 -2.11 -43.22
C PHE A 17 47.46 -3.46 -42.80
N ASP A 18 46.72 -4.55 -42.99
CA ASP A 18 47.26 -5.88 -42.73
C ASP A 18 48.37 -6.20 -43.75
N VAL A 19 49.43 -6.88 -43.29
CA VAL A 19 50.57 -7.26 -44.14
C VAL A 19 50.40 -8.72 -44.58
N VAL A 20 50.47 -8.96 -45.88
CA VAL A 20 50.48 -10.27 -46.53
C VAL A 20 51.88 -10.58 -47.08
N ILE A 21 52.10 -11.84 -47.52
CA ILE A 21 53.41 -12.38 -47.97
C ILE A 21 54.13 -11.49 -49.01
N ARG A 22 53.41 -10.58 -49.68
CA ARG A 22 53.96 -9.55 -50.59
C ARG A 22 53.33 -8.18 -50.34
N GLY A 23 53.58 -7.58 -49.18
CA GLY A 23 53.22 -6.19 -48.86
C GLY A 23 51.85 -6.04 -48.20
N TYR A 24 51.23 -4.85 -48.27
CA TYR A 24 49.93 -4.61 -47.64
C TYR A 24 48.78 -5.29 -48.38
N ASN A 25 47.72 -5.62 -47.65
CA ASN A 25 46.48 -6.14 -48.21
C ASN A 25 45.86 -5.11 -49.16
N THR A 26 46.02 -5.34 -50.47
CA THR A 26 45.60 -4.42 -51.53
C THR A 26 44.11 -4.13 -51.51
N ARG A 27 43.27 -5.10 -51.12
CA ARG A 27 41.83 -4.90 -50.97
C ARG A 27 41.53 -3.89 -49.86
N GLN A 28 42.17 -4.02 -48.69
CA GLN A 28 41.99 -3.08 -47.59
C GLN A 28 42.50 -1.67 -47.93
N VAL A 29 43.62 -1.59 -48.65
CA VAL A 29 44.17 -0.30 -49.12
C VAL A 29 43.21 0.37 -50.09
N ASN A 30 42.75 -0.34 -51.11
CA ASN A 30 41.82 0.21 -52.11
C ASN A 30 40.50 0.64 -51.48
N GLU A 31 39.90 -0.18 -50.61
CA GLU A 31 38.67 0.19 -49.88
C GLU A 31 38.84 1.46 -49.03
N ARG A 32 40.00 1.62 -48.37
CA ARG A 32 40.30 2.81 -47.58
C ARG A 32 40.53 4.04 -48.46
N VAL A 33 41.30 3.91 -49.55
CA VAL A 33 41.56 5.01 -50.48
C VAL A 33 40.27 5.47 -51.15
N THR A 34 39.44 4.54 -51.65
CA THR A 34 38.14 4.88 -52.24
C THR A 34 37.22 5.57 -51.23
N ARG A 35 37.22 5.13 -49.96
CA ARG A 35 36.47 5.81 -48.90
C ARG A 35 37.02 7.20 -48.61
N LEU A 36 38.34 7.36 -48.46
CA LEU A 36 38.98 8.66 -48.22
C LEU A 36 38.75 9.63 -49.39
N GLU A 37 38.77 9.16 -50.63
CA GLU A 37 38.43 9.96 -51.80
C GLU A 37 36.97 10.42 -51.77
N PHE A 38 36.06 9.52 -51.37
CA PHE A 38 34.65 9.86 -51.18
C PHE A 38 34.46 10.88 -50.05
N ASP A 39 35.09 10.67 -48.89
CA ASP A 39 35.02 11.55 -47.73
C ASP A 39 35.63 12.93 -48.06
N LEU A 40 36.76 12.98 -48.77
CA LEU A 40 37.41 14.22 -49.19
C LEU A 40 36.53 15.00 -50.19
N ARG A 41 35.92 14.31 -51.17
CA ARG A 41 34.97 14.95 -52.09
C ARG A 41 33.75 15.50 -51.35
N THR A 42 33.24 14.74 -50.38
CA THR A 42 32.10 15.14 -49.54
C THR A 42 32.46 16.36 -48.70
N ALA A 43 33.57 16.33 -47.97
CA ALA A 43 34.07 17.43 -47.17
C ALA A 43 34.38 18.68 -48.01
N THR A 44 34.92 18.52 -49.22
CA THR A 44 35.15 19.63 -50.15
C THR A 44 33.83 20.26 -50.59
N ARG A 45 32.84 19.44 -50.95
CA ARG A 45 31.50 19.91 -51.31
C ARG A 45 30.82 20.63 -50.14
N GLU A 46 30.89 20.08 -48.93
CA GLU A 46 30.35 20.70 -47.71
C GLU A 46 31.04 22.04 -47.40
N ARG A 47 32.38 22.09 -47.51
CA ARG A 47 33.14 23.33 -47.35
C ARG A 47 32.68 24.38 -48.35
N ASP A 48 32.53 24.01 -49.62
CA ASP A 48 32.14 24.96 -50.66
C ASP A 48 30.70 25.45 -50.46
N LEU A 49 29.78 24.58 -50.01
CA LEU A 49 28.43 24.97 -49.57
C LEU A 49 28.46 25.93 -48.38
N ALA A 50 29.26 25.63 -47.35
CA ALA A 50 29.44 26.52 -46.20
C ALA A 50 30.03 27.87 -46.61
N ARG A 51 31.00 27.88 -47.54
CA ARG A 51 31.59 29.11 -48.08
C ARG A 51 30.58 29.96 -48.84
N ALA A 52 29.73 29.32 -49.65
CA ALA A 52 28.64 29.99 -50.35
C ALA A 52 27.60 30.56 -49.36
N GLY A 53 27.24 29.79 -48.33
CA GLY A 53 26.37 30.26 -47.25
C GLY A 53 26.95 31.46 -46.50
N ASN A 54 28.23 31.42 -46.16
CA ASN A 54 28.92 32.55 -45.52
C ASN A 54 28.97 33.79 -46.41
N ALA A 55 29.16 33.63 -47.72
CA ALA A 55 29.14 34.75 -48.66
C ALA A 55 27.75 35.41 -48.75
N GLU A 56 26.69 34.60 -48.76
CA GLU A 56 25.30 35.10 -48.73
C GLU A 56 24.98 35.80 -47.42
N LEU A 57 25.42 35.25 -46.28
CA LEU A 57 25.28 35.91 -44.97
C LEU A 57 26.02 37.25 -44.93
N ALA A 58 27.25 37.31 -45.46
CA ALA A 58 28.00 38.56 -45.54
C ALA A 58 27.29 39.61 -46.39
N LYS A 59 26.66 39.20 -47.50
CA LYS A 59 25.85 40.10 -48.34
C LYS A 59 24.62 40.62 -47.60
N ARG A 60 23.90 39.75 -46.89
CA ARG A 60 22.72 40.15 -46.09
C ARG A 60 23.10 41.08 -44.94
N LEU A 61 24.22 40.82 -44.30
CA LEU A 61 24.75 41.69 -43.24
C LEU A 61 25.08 43.07 -43.80
N GLY A 62 25.82 43.15 -44.92
CA GLY A 62 26.14 44.43 -45.55
C GLY A 62 24.89 45.22 -45.96
N ALA A 63 23.89 44.56 -46.56
CA ALA A 63 22.62 45.20 -46.87
C ALA A 63 21.90 45.72 -45.62
N ALA A 64 21.86 44.94 -44.54
CA ALA A 64 21.27 45.37 -43.27
C ALA A 64 22.03 46.53 -42.62
N GLU A 65 23.36 46.58 -42.72
CA GLU A 65 24.17 47.69 -42.22
C GLU A 65 23.93 48.98 -43.00
N GLU A 66 23.79 48.90 -44.33
CA GLU A 66 23.42 50.02 -45.20
C GLU A 66 22.02 50.54 -44.85
N GLU A 67 21.04 49.63 -44.71
CA GLU A 67 19.68 49.98 -44.30
C GLU A 67 19.66 50.64 -42.91
N LEU A 68 20.37 50.09 -41.92
CA LEU A 68 20.48 50.68 -40.58
C LEU A 68 21.09 52.07 -40.61
N THR A 69 22.11 52.29 -41.45
CA THR A 69 22.75 53.59 -41.58
C THR A 69 21.78 54.60 -42.18
N ALA A 70 21.05 54.23 -43.24
CA ALA A 70 20.03 55.07 -43.86
C ALA A 70 18.86 55.39 -42.91
N LEU A 71 18.38 54.41 -42.15
CA LEU A 71 17.34 54.58 -41.13
C LEU A 71 17.79 55.52 -40.00
N ARG A 72 19.03 55.36 -39.51
CA ARG A 72 19.60 56.24 -38.46
C ARG A 72 19.70 57.68 -38.95
N GLU A 73 20.14 57.89 -40.17
CA GLU A 73 20.23 59.23 -40.75
C GLU A 73 18.83 59.85 -40.90
N ARG A 74 17.85 59.07 -41.36
CA ARG A 74 16.46 59.52 -41.47
C ARG A 74 15.83 59.86 -40.12
N VAL A 75 16.08 59.06 -39.07
CA VAL A 75 15.64 59.35 -37.71
C VAL A 75 16.29 60.63 -37.18
N ARG A 76 17.59 60.81 -37.44
CA ARG A 76 18.33 62.02 -37.03
C ARG A 76 17.78 63.27 -37.72
N GLN A 77 17.53 63.20 -39.03
CA GLN A 77 16.89 64.27 -39.79
C GLN A 77 15.51 64.59 -39.21
N LEU A 78 14.69 63.56 -38.99
CA LEU A 78 13.36 63.74 -38.40
C LEU A 78 13.43 64.33 -36.99
N ALA A 79 14.42 64.00 -36.18
CA ALA A 79 14.58 64.49 -34.81
C ALA A 79 15.07 65.95 -34.74
N ASP A 80 16.03 66.31 -35.61
CA ASP A 80 16.66 67.64 -35.64
C ASP A 80 15.78 68.67 -36.39
N GLU A 81 14.84 68.23 -37.23
CA GLU A 81 13.95 69.13 -37.97
C GLU A 81 12.88 69.79 -37.06
N PRO A 82 12.75 71.13 -37.07
CA PRO A 82 11.76 71.83 -36.25
C PRO A 82 10.33 71.43 -36.65
N LEU A 83 9.45 71.33 -35.66
CA LEU A 83 8.04 71.02 -35.87
C LEU A 83 7.36 72.15 -36.67
N THR A 84 7.07 71.89 -37.94
CA THR A 84 6.27 72.75 -38.81
C THR A 84 4.89 72.12 -39.04
N GLY A 85 3.90 72.92 -39.44
CA GLY A 85 2.56 72.40 -39.74
C GLY A 85 2.51 71.35 -40.86
N GLU A 86 3.54 71.30 -41.70
CA GLU A 86 3.70 70.34 -42.79
C GLU A 86 4.21 68.98 -42.29
N ASN A 87 5.08 68.97 -41.27
CA ASN A 87 5.75 67.77 -40.75
C ASN A 87 5.07 67.13 -39.52
N VAL A 88 4.15 67.86 -38.87
CA VAL A 88 3.42 67.39 -37.67
C VAL A 88 2.59 66.13 -37.95
N ASN A 89 1.91 66.05 -39.10
CA ASN A 89 1.04 64.91 -39.42
C ASN A 89 1.83 63.59 -39.56
N GLU A 90 3.01 63.64 -40.18
CA GLU A 90 3.86 62.46 -40.35
C GLU A 90 4.48 62.01 -39.01
N ARG A 91 4.94 62.95 -38.18
CA ARG A 91 5.42 62.64 -36.82
C ARG A 91 4.32 62.04 -35.95
N VAL A 92 3.09 62.55 -36.01
CA VAL A 92 1.95 61.97 -35.26
C VAL A 92 1.65 60.55 -35.75
N ARG A 93 1.70 60.28 -37.06
CA ARG A 93 1.51 58.92 -37.60
C ARG A 93 2.57 57.96 -37.05
N ILE A 94 3.85 58.33 -37.08
CA ILE A 94 4.95 57.51 -36.53
C ILE A 94 4.74 57.24 -35.02
N ILE A 95 4.36 58.26 -34.25
CA ILE A 95 4.09 58.11 -32.82
C ILE A 95 2.92 57.16 -32.58
N MET A 96 1.85 57.25 -33.38
CA MET A 96 0.69 56.35 -33.28
C MET A 96 1.03 54.91 -33.66
N ASP A 97 1.85 54.72 -34.69
CA ASP A 97 2.33 53.38 -35.09
C ASP A 97 3.21 52.77 -34.01
N LEU A 98 4.13 53.55 -33.43
CA LEU A 98 4.96 53.13 -32.29
C LEU A 98 4.10 52.78 -31.07
N ALA A 99 3.12 53.62 -30.72
CA ALA A 99 2.20 53.34 -29.63
C ALA A 99 1.37 52.07 -29.88
N ALA A 100 0.94 51.83 -31.13
CA ALA A 100 0.23 50.61 -31.50
C ALA A 100 1.12 49.36 -31.43
N GLU A 101 2.41 49.48 -31.73
CA GLU A 101 3.39 48.41 -31.52
C GLU A 101 3.64 48.14 -30.03
N GLU A 102 3.81 49.19 -29.23
CA GLU A 102 4.02 49.06 -27.78
C GLU A 102 2.78 48.47 -27.08
N ILE A 103 1.57 48.85 -27.49
CA ILE A 103 0.33 48.23 -27.00
C ILE A 103 0.28 46.74 -27.35
N ARG A 104 0.69 46.35 -28.57
CA ARG A 104 0.72 44.94 -28.98
C ARG A 104 1.73 44.16 -28.17
N GLU A 105 2.91 44.73 -27.93
CA GLU A 105 3.94 44.11 -27.10
C GLU A 105 3.47 43.93 -25.66
N GLN A 106 2.90 44.97 -25.05
CA GLN A 106 2.35 44.91 -23.69
C GLN A 106 1.24 43.85 -23.57
N ARG A 107 0.35 43.77 -24.57
CA ARG A 107 -0.69 42.72 -24.62
C ARG A 107 -0.07 41.32 -24.73
N GLY A 108 0.90 41.13 -25.62
CA GLY A 108 1.58 39.85 -25.78
C GLY A 108 2.39 39.45 -24.54
N ALA A 109 2.96 40.40 -23.81
CA ALA A 109 3.58 40.16 -22.51
C ALA A 109 2.55 39.72 -21.46
N ALA A 110 1.43 40.44 -21.34
CA ALA A 110 0.36 40.11 -20.41
C ALA A 110 -0.27 38.73 -20.71
N GLU A 111 -0.48 38.39 -21.98
CA GLU A 111 -0.99 37.07 -22.39
C GLU A 111 -0.03 35.93 -22.04
N ARG A 112 1.28 36.13 -22.22
CA ARG A 112 2.31 35.16 -21.82
C ARG A 112 2.34 34.98 -20.31
N GLU A 113 2.31 36.07 -19.55
CA GLU A 113 2.28 36.02 -18.09
C GLU A 113 1.03 35.28 -17.58
N LEU A 114 -0.14 35.57 -18.16
CA LEU A 114 -1.39 34.86 -17.83
C LEU A 114 -1.31 33.37 -18.18
N ALA A 115 -0.68 33.02 -19.31
CA ALA A 115 -0.49 31.62 -19.69
C ALA A 115 0.45 30.89 -18.71
N GLU A 116 1.55 31.52 -18.30
CA GLU A 116 2.48 30.99 -17.31
C GLU A 116 1.81 30.81 -15.94
N GLN A 117 1.08 31.83 -15.47
CA GLN A 117 0.32 31.74 -14.21
C GLN A 117 -0.73 30.62 -14.26
N ARG A 118 -1.44 30.46 -15.39
CA ARG A 118 -2.39 29.35 -15.57
C ARG A 118 -1.69 27.99 -15.54
N ALA A 119 -0.54 27.87 -16.18
CA ALA A 119 0.24 26.63 -16.18
C ALA A 119 0.75 26.28 -14.77
N ASP A 120 1.29 27.25 -14.03
CA ASP A 120 1.73 27.07 -12.63
C ASP A 120 0.55 26.68 -11.72
N LEU A 121 -0.59 27.36 -11.83
CA LEU A 121 -1.79 26.99 -11.08
C LEU A 121 -2.28 25.58 -11.41
N GLN A 122 -2.25 25.17 -12.68
CA GLN A 122 -2.59 23.80 -13.09
C GLN A 122 -1.62 22.78 -12.49
N GLN A 123 -0.31 23.04 -12.53
CA GLN A 123 0.69 22.16 -11.92
C GLN A 123 0.50 22.05 -10.41
N ARG A 124 0.25 23.17 -9.72
CA ARG A 124 -0.06 23.18 -8.28
C ARG A 124 -1.32 22.39 -7.97
N ARG A 125 -2.37 22.52 -8.80
CA ARG A 125 -3.61 21.74 -8.64
C ARG A 125 -3.35 20.24 -8.75
N ILE A 126 -2.64 19.81 -9.79
CA ILE A 126 -2.27 18.40 -10.00
C ILE A 126 -1.41 17.88 -8.83
N ALA A 127 -0.44 18.66 -8.38
CA ALA A 127 0.40 18.29 -7.24
C ALA A 127 -0.40 18.16 -5.95
N LEU A 128 -1.38 19.03 -5.73
CA LEU A 128 -2.27 18.98 -4.56
C LEU A 128 -3.22 17.78 -4.62
N GLU A 129 -3.84 17.54 -5.77
CA GLU A 129 -4.69 16.36 -6.02
C GLU A 129 -3.91 15.07 -5.74
N ARG A 130 -2.66 14.99 -6.23
CA ARG A 130 -1.80 13.84 -5.98
C ARG A 130 -1.51 13.64 -4.49
N LYS A 131 -1.11 14.69 -3.77
CA LYS A 131 -0.86 14.62 -2.32
C LYS A 131 -2.10 14.20 -1.54
N TYR A 132 -3.27 14.71 -1.94
CA TYR A 132 -4.55 14.38 -1.31
C TYR A 132 -4.88 12.90 -1.51
N ASN A 133 -4.73 12.39 -2.74
CA ASN A 133 -4.96 10.98 -3.04
C ASN A 133 -3.97 10.07 -2.28
N GLU A 134 -2.67 10.41 -2.28
CA GLU A 134 -1.65 9.65 -1.53
C GLU A 134 -1.95 9.62 -0.03
N HIS A 135 -2.43 10.73 0.53
CA HIS A 135 -2.81 10.80 1.94
C HIS A 135 -4.07 9.98 2.26
N ASN A 136 -5.09 10.06 1.41
CA ASN A 136 -6.31 9.26 1.58
C ASN A 136 -6.02 7.76 1.45
N ASP A 137 -5.23 7.35 0.45
CA ASP A 137 -4.82 5.96 0.28
C ASP A 137 -4.04 5.45 1.52
N ALA A 138 -3.24 6.31 2.16
CA ALA A 138 -2.56 5.97 3.40
C ALA A 138 -3.53 5.82 4.57
N LEU A 139 -4.47 6.76 4.74
CA LEU A 139 -5.50 6.70 5.77
C LEU A 139 -6.40 5.46 5.64
N ASP A 140 -6.79 5.10 4.42
CA ASP A 140 -7.60 3.91 4.16
C ASP A 140 -6.86 2.63 4.57
N ARG A 141 -5.56 2.54 4.25
CA ARG A 141 -4.71 1.42 4.70
C ARG A 141 -4.59 1.36 6.21
N GLU A 142 -4.34 2.49 6.87
CA GLU A 142 -4.25 2.56 8.34
C GLU A 142 -5.58 2.14 9.00
N TYR A 143 -6.71 2.56 8.42
CA TYR A 143 -8.03 2.18 8.90
C TYR A 143 -8.29 0.68 8.77
N ASP A 144 -7.97 0.10 7.62
CA ASP A 144 -8.10 -1.35 7.38
C ASP A 144 -7.19 -2.16 8.30
N GLU A 145 -5.96 -1.72 8.51
CA GLU A 145 -5.04 -2.34 9.47
C GLU A 145 -5.56 -2.28 10.90
N LEU A 146 -6.07 -1.13 11.34
CA LEU A 146 -6.63 -0.96 12.68
C LEU A 146 -7.86 -1.84 12.87
N LYS A 147 -8.75 -1.89 11.87
CA LYS A 147 -9.93 -2.74 11.87
C LYS A 147 -9.56 -4.22 11.94
N ALA A 148 -8.55 -4.65 11.19
CA ALA A 148 -8.05 -6.02 11.22
C ALA A 148 -7.41 -6.37 12.58
N LYS A 149 -6.62 -5.46 13.17
CA LYS A 149 -6.05 -5.63 14.51
C LYS A 149 -7.15 -5.76 15.56
N LEU A 150 -8.11 -4.84 15.56
CA LEU A 150 -9.21 -4.85 16.51
C LEU A 150 -10.06 -6.12 16.40
N ALA A 151 -10.34 -6.58 15.17
CA ALA A 151 -11.06 -7.84 14.94
C ALA A 151 -10.31 -9.05 15.52
N ARG A 152 -8.98 -9.13 15.30
CA ARG A 152 -8.14 -10.20 15.86
C ARG A 152 -8.09 -10.15 17.38
N GLU A 153 -7.91 -8.97 17.97
CA GLU A 153 -7.89 -8.81 19.43
C GLU A 153 -9.24 -9.19 20.04
N HIS A 154 -10.34 -8.79 19.42
CA HIS A 154 -11.68 -9.15 19.85
C HIS A 154 -11.91 -10.67 19.78
N GLU A 155 -11.53 -11.30 18.68
CA GLU A 155 -11.63 -12.75 18.52
C GLU A 155 -10.81 -13.49 19.58
N GLN A 156 -9.58 -13.04 19.84
CA GLN A 156 -8.73 -13.61 20.88
C GLN A 156 -9.32 -13.44 22.28
N LEU A 157 -9.86 -12.26 22.60
CA LEU A 157 -10.50 -12.00 23.88
C LEU A 157 -11.74 -12.90 24.06
N MET A 158 -12.57 -13.02 23.02
CA MET A 158 -13.75 -13.87 23.05
C MET A 158 -13.39 -15.36 23.17
N ALA A 159 -12.36 -15.81 22.47
CA ALA A 159 -11.86 -17.17 22.60
C ALA A 159 -11.34 -17.46 24.02
N ARG A 160 -10.59 -16.52 24.62
CA ARG A 160 -10.11 -16.62 26.00
C ARG A 160 -11.27 -16.65 26.99
N ALA A 161 -12.22 -15.72 26.88
CA ALA A 161 -13.39 -15.66 27.74
C ALA A 161 -14.23 -16.94 27.67
N ARG A 162 -14.43 -17.49 26.46
CA ARG A 162 -15.11 -18.78 26.26
C ARG A 162 -14.35 -19.95 26.88
N ALA A 163 -13.03 -19.99 26.72
CA ALA A 163 -12.19 -21.04 27.31
C ALA A 163 -12.20 -20.98 28.85
N GLU A 164 -12.17 -19.78 29.44
CA GLU A 164 -12.29 -19.59 30.88
C GLU A 164 -13.67 -19.98 31.40
N ALA A 165 -14.74 -19.55 30.72
CA ALA A 165 -16.10 -19.97 31.06
C ALA A 165 -16.27 -21.50 30.99
N ALA A 166 -15.68 -22.15 29.99
CA ALA A 166 -15.67 -23.61 29.87
C ALA A 166 -14.91 -24.30 31.01
N LYS A 167 -13.81 -23.71 31.51
CA LYS A 167 -13.08 -24.23 32.68
C LYS A 167 -13.91 -24.10 33.95
N VAL A 168 -14.53 -22.94 34.17
CA VAL A 168 -15.36 -22.69 35.36
C VAL A 168 -16.57 -23.61 35.39
N THR A 169 -17.25 -23.78 34.26
CA THR A 169 -18.40 -24.69 34.13
C THR A 169 -18.00 -26.15 34.39
N ARG A 170 -16.93 -26.65 33.76
CA ARG A 170 -16.41 -28.00 34.03
C ARG A 170 -16.06 -28.20 35.50
N PHE A 171 -15.35 -27.25 36.11
CA PHE A 171 -14.99 -27.34 37.52
C PHE A 171 -16.23 -27.35 38.43
N ALA A 172 -17.25 -26.56 38.10
CA ALA A 172 -18.52 -26.55 38.83
C ALA A 172 -19.29 -27.88 38.65
N GLU A 173 -19.33 -28.43 37.44
CA GLU A 173 -19.95 -29.72 37.12
C GLU A 173 -19.25 -30.88 37.86
N GLU A 174 -17.91 -30.91 37.85
CA GLU A 174 -17.12 -31.90 38.57
C GLU A 174 -17.37 -31.84 40.08
N ARG A 175 -17.41 -30.64 40.67
CA ARG A 175 -17.76 -30.47 42.08
C ARG A 175 -19.19 -30.90 42.38
N ALA A 176 -20.15 -30.52 41.54
CA ALA A 176 -21.54 -30.94 41.71
C ALA A 176 -21.65 -32.47 41.65
N ALA A 177 -21.01 -33.12 40.69
CA ALA A 177 -20.98 -34.57 40.56
C ALA A 177 -20.35 -35.27 41.78
N LEU A 178 -19.27 -34.72 42.33
CA LEU A 178 -18.67 -35.20 43.57
C LEU A 178 -19.65 -35.11 44.75
N THR A 179 -20.28 -33.95 44.94
CA THR A 179 -21.25 -33.76 46.04
C THR A 179 -22.46 -34.69 45.92
N VAL A 180 -22.94 -34.95 44.70
CA VAL A 180 -24.03 -35.91 44.46
C VAL A 180 -23.60 -37.33 44.80
N ARG A 181 -22.38 -37.74 44.40
CA ARG A 181 -21.85 -39.07 44.75
C ARG A 181 -21.69 -39.25 46.26
N GLU A 182 -21.11 -38.27 46.94
CA GLU A 182 -20.96 -38.29 48.40
C GLU A 182 -22.33 -38.37 49.10
N ALA A 183 -23.32 -37.61 48.63
CA ALA A 183 -24.68 -37.66 49.15
C ALA A 183 -25.36 -39.03 48.91
N ASP A 184 -25.21 -39.61 47.72
CA ASP A 184 -25.75 -40.92 47.38
C ASP A 184 -25.10 -42.03 48.22
N GLU A 185 -23.78 -41.97 48.43
CA GLU A 185 -23.05 -42.91 49.29
C GLU A 185 -23.52 -42.81 50.74
N HIS A 186 -23.68 -41.59 51.27
CA HIS A 186 -24.23 -41.38 52.60
C HIS A 186 -25.67 -41.89 52.73
N ALA A 187 -26.52 -41.65 51.74
CA ALA A 187 -27.89 -42.16 51.72
C ALA A 187 -27.93 -43.69 51.70
N ARG A 188 -27.05 -44.33 50.91
CA ARG A 188 -26.90 -45.80 50.88
C ARG A 188 -26.44 -46.36 52.22
N GLN A 189 -25.47 -45.71 52.87
CA GLN A 189 -25.00 -46.14 54.20
C GLN A 189 -26.09 -46.02 55.26
N GLN A 190 -26.87 -44.93 55.24
CA GLN A 190 -27.98 -44.73 56.18
C GLN A 190 -29.11 -45.75 55.96
N THR A 191 -29.48 -46.01 54.71
CA THR A 191 -30.48 -47.02 54.37
C THR A 191 -30.03 -48.41 54.76
N SER A 192 -28.79 -48.81 54.45
CA SER A 192 -28.25 -50.11 54.88
C SER A 192 -28.19 -50.23 56.41
N ALA A 193 -27.80 -49.18 57.12
CA ALA A 193 -27.78 -49.19 58.59
C ALA A 193 -29.20 -49.29 59.19
N ALA A 194 -30.19 -48.63 58.56
CA ALA A 194 -31.59 -48.76 58.95
C ALA A 194 -32.14 -50.17 58.68
N ASP A 195 -31.83 -50.75 57.53
CA ASP A 195 -32.19 -52.13 57.17
C ASP A 195 -31.56 -53.14 58.14
N GLU A 196 -30.29 -52.97 58.48
CA GLU A 196 -29.65 -53.79 59.51
C GLU A 196 -30.31 -53.63 60.88
N HIS A 197 -30.65 -52.40 61.28
CA HIS A 197 -31.30 -52.14 62.55
C HIS A 197 -32.70 -52.79 62.60
N THR A 198 -33.48 -52.67 61.53
CA THR A 198 -34.79 -53.31 61.43
C THR A 198 -34.68 -54.83 61.43
N ALA A 199 -33.71 -55.41 60.72
CA ALA A 199 -33.42 -56.84 60.74
C ALA A 199 -33.02 -57.33 62.15
N ARG A 200 -32.17 -56.59 62.86
CA ARG A 200 -31.82 -56.88 64.27
C ARG A 200 -33.04 -56.85 65.18
N MET A 201 -33.90 -55.84 65.04
CA MET A 201 -35.15 -55.73 65.82
C MET A 201 -36.12 -56.88 65.52
N GLN A 202 -36.23 -57.28 64.25
CA GLN A 202 -37.04 -58.44 63.85
C GLN A 202 -36.49 -59.75 64.42
N ALA A 203 -35.16 -59.93 64.39
CA ALA A 203 -34.52 -61.10 64.98
C ALA A 203 -34.78 -61.18 66.50
N LEU A 204 -34.62 -60.06 67.21
CA LEU A 204 -34.96 -59.98 68.64
C LEU A 204 -36.45 -60.26 68.88
N HIS A 205 -37.34 -59.69 68.07
CA HIS A 205 -38.78 -59.95 68.19
C HIS A 205 -39.11 -61.44 67.99
N ASN A 206 -38.51 -62.08 67.00
CA ASN A 206 -38.66 -63.52 66.75
C ASN A 206 -38.09 -64.34 67.93
N GLU A 207 -36.94 -63.97 68.47
CA GLU A 207 -36.35 -64.63 69.64
C GLU A 207 -37.24 -64.50 70.88
N PHE A 208 -37.77 -63.30 71.14
CA PHE A 208 -38.74 -63.07 72.22
C PHE A 208 -40.02 -63.91 72.03
N ARG A 209 -40.55 -63.94 70.80
CA ARG A 209 -41.72 -64.75 70.45
C ARG A 209 -41.44 -66.24 70.69
N ASP A 210 -40.30 -66.75 70.25
CA ASP A 210 -39.93 -68.15 70.38
C ASP A 210 -39.73 -68.53 71.87
N ARG A 211 -39.12 -67.65 72.68
CA ARG A 211 -39.04 -67.81 74.14
C ARG A 211 -40.41 -67.83 74.81
N LEU A 212 -41.35 -66.99 74.37
CA LEU A 212 -42.72 -66.98 74.90
C LEU A 212 -43.48 -68.26 74.54
N VAL A 213 -43.32 -68.78 73.32
CA VAL A 213 -43.89 -70.07 72.91
C VAL A 213 -43.30 -71.20 73.75
N ALA A 214 -41.99 -71.23 73.94
CA ALA A 214 -41.31 -72.22 74.78
C ALA A 214 -41.75 -72.13 76.25
N ALA A 215 -41.85 -70.92 76.81
CA ALA A 215 -42.34 -70.72 78.18
C ALA A 215 -43.81 -71.14 78.34
N ARG A 216 -44.64 -70.92 77.31
CA ARG A 216 -46.02 -71.39 77.30
C ARG A 216 -46.10 -72.92 77.19
N SER A 217 -45.26 -73.56 76.39
CA SER A 217 -45.24 -75.03 76.29
C SER A 217 -44.78 -75.67 77.59
N THR A 218 -43.70 -75.17 78.23
CA THR A 218 -43.25 -75.69 79.53
C THR A 218 -44.29 -75.48 80.63
N ALA A 219 -45.00 -74.33 80.62
CA ALA A 219 -46.12 -74.11 81.53
C ALA A 219 -47.28 -75.09 81.26
N HIS A 220 -47.63 -75.35 80.00
CA HIS A 220 -48.65 -76.35 79.65
C HIS A 220 -48.23 -77.77 80.05
N GLU A 221 -46.96 -78.13 79.89
CA GLU A 221 -46.41 -79.42 80.33
C GLU A 221 -46.48 -79.54 81.86
N ALA A 222 -46.08 -78.51 82.61
CA ALA A 222 -46.18 -78.50 84.07
C ALA A 222 -47.64 -78.59 84.56
N VAL A 223 -48.58 -77.92 83.88
CA VAL A 223 -50.02 -78.05 84.17
C VAL A 223 -50.52 -79.46 83.87
N ALA A 224 -50.13 -80.05 82.74
CA ALA A 224 -50.51 -81.43 82.40
C ALA A 224 -49.90 -82.46 83.36
N GLU A 225 -48.68 -82.24 83.87
CA GLU A 225 -48.09 -83.06 84.93
C GLU A 225 -48.85 -82.91 86.25
N LEU A 226 -49.23 -81.69 86.64
CA LEU A 226 -50.07 -81.44 87.82
C LEU A 226 -51.45 -82.11 87.69
N GLU A 227 -52.07 -82.06 86.51
CA GLU A 227 -53.34 -82.73 86.23
C GLU A 227 -53.22 -84.26 86.28
N ARG A 228 -52.09 -84.84 85.83
CA ARG A 228 -51.81 -86.28 85.98
C ARG A 228 -51.60 -86.68 87.44
N MET A 229 -50.85 -85.90 88.20
CA MET A 229 -50.66 -86.14 89.64
C MET A 229 -51.97 -86.03 90.44
N ALA A 230 -52.89 -85.16 90.03
CA ALA A 230 -54.21 -85.03 90.64
C ALA A 230 -55.22 -86.13 90.21
N ALA A 231 -54.93 -86.90 89.16
CA ALA A 231 -55.77 -88.01 88.69
C ALA A 231 -55.32 -89.38 89.21
N GLU A 232 -54.17 -89.45 89.90
CA GLU A 232 -53.63 -90.65 90.54
C GLU A 232 -53.86 -90.70 92.07
N GLU A 233 -54.61 -89.73 92.63
CA GLU A 233 -55.19 -89.73 94.00
C GLU A 233 -56.71 -89.99 93.98
#